data_AF-A0A0Q4S012-F1
#
_entry.id   AF-A0A0Q4S012-F1
#
_cell.length_a   1.000
_cell.length_b   1.000
_cell.length_c   1.000
_cell.angle_alpha   90.00
_cell.angle_beta   90.00
_cell.angle_gamma   90.00
#
_symmetry.space_group_name_H-M   'P 1'
#
loop_
_entity.id
_entity.type
_entity.pdbx_description
1 polymer ?
#
loop_
_entity_poly.entity_id
_entity_poly.type
_entity_poly.pdbx_seq_one_letter_code
_entity_poly.pdbx_strand_id
1 'polypeptide(L)'
;MAKKLKIWLSATSLLEDDLGQIKAILPKEYEIIYSQDLILKSGNDFKINSHFEELEKCDLFLGIINAKVAQFSIGTDNIFLEEIKKAEDLKMPYWYLVHRDVTFTRNLLNDLVRSTSNEIQSKNKYFFDIRTIDIYDEILKQTADEIGYHPPLEFFRLDGLIKKFEETLYSEKNKENLNLMVASTVYGFEDQLSKIINDIEDNGFNIRNSFHGSIKVNPNLSNLNNCLQAVNDTDWLMGIVRPYYGTGNINETNITFEEIKLSIKLQKPRWFFIHRDVTFANKIQDKIQVNKKLAVNNEAAKTQITEKNKLLPNRHIKQEAIDLYNYVIKDHQKDLEMRNGNWAQEFYDASETLIYIQTQFLDYNFMKDLLKTNENGR
;
A
#
# COMPACT_ATOMS: atom_id res chain seq x y z
N MET A 1 16.40 6.14 -42.28
CA MET A 1 15.67 5.55 -41.12
C MET A 1 15.15 6.70 -40.27
N ALA A 2 13.89 6.64 -39.82
CA ALA A 2 13.41 7.60 -38.84
C ALA A 2 14.22 7.46 -37.53
N LYS A 3 14.61 8.58 -36.90
CA LYS A 3 15.27 8.58 -35.59
C LYS A 3 14.32 7.90 -34.59
N LYS A 4 14.81 6.89 -33.87
CA LYS A 4 14.07 6.28 -32.75
C LYS A 4 13.95 7.27 -31.60
N LEU A 5 12.81 7.27 -30.93
CA LEU A 5 12.65 8.05 -29.70
C LEU A 5 13.44 7.39 -28.58
N LYS A 6 14.21 8.17 -27.83
CA LYS A 6 15.03 7.69 -26.73
C LYS A 6 14.32 7.91 -25.39
N ILE A 7 14.12 6.84 -24.65
CA ILE A 7 13.56 6.89 -23.28
C ILE A 7 14.70 6.68 -22.29
N TRP A 8 14.89 7.65 -21.41
CA TRP A 8 15.69 7.46 -20.20
C TRP A 8 14.85 6.71 -19.16
N LEU A 9 15.24 5.49 -18.83
CA LEU A 9 14.57 4.69 -17.80
C LEU A 9 15.38 4.72 -16.50
N SER A 10 14.76 5.28 -15.47
CA SER A 10 15.34 5.42 -14.14
C SER A 10 14.49 4.64 -13.13
N ALA A 11 14.99 3.51 -12.65
CA ALA A 11 14.33 2.71 -11.64
C ALA A 11 15.16 2.57 -10.35
N THR A 12 14.54 2.83 -9.19
CA THR A 12 15.28 2.79 -7.93
C THR A 12 15.79 1.39 -7.60
N SER A 13 15.11 0.34 -8.06
CA SER A 13 15.59 -1.03 -8.06
C SER A 13 14.80 -1.82 -9.09
N LEU A 14 15.44 -2.59 -9.97
CA LEU A 14 14.76 -3.56 -10.83
C LEU A 14 15.59 -4.83 -10.93
N LEU A 15 14.92 -5.97 -11.05
CA LEU A 15 15.57 -7.21 -11.45
C LEU A 15 15.73 -7.22 -12.98
N GLU A 16 16.69 -7.98 -13.48
CA GLU A 16 16.96 -8.10 -14.92
C GLU A 16 15.74 -8.62 -15.70
N ASP A 17 14.96 -9.51 -15.08
CA ASP A 17 13.72 -10.03 -15.66
C ASP A 17 12.65 -8.95 -15.86
N ASP A 18 12.50 -8.02 -14.91
CA ASP A 18 11.53 -6.91 -15.01
C ASP A 18 11.89 -5.97 -16.16
N LEU A 19 13.19 -5.68 -16.31
CA LEU A 19 13.73 -4.88 -17.42
C LEU A 19 13.48 -5.57 -18.77
N GLY A 20 13.66 -6.90 -18.82
CA GLY A 20 13.36 -7.71 -20.00
C GLY A 20 11.90 -7.59 -20.44
N GLN A 21 10.96 -7.59 -19.50
CA GLN A 21 9.52 -7.45 -19.79
C GLN A 21 9.17 -6.05 -20.31
N ILE A 22 9.71 -5.00 -19.68
CA ILE A 22 9.50 -3.61 -20.14
C ILE A 22 10.03 -3.45 -21.57
N LYS A 23 11.24 -3.97 -21.84
CA LYS A 23 11.85 -3.93 -23.17
C LYS A 23 11.03 -4.67 -24.23
N ALA A 24 10.41 -5.79 -23.87
CA ALA A 24 9.62 -6.59 -24.79
C ALA A 24 8.31 -5.91 -25.22
N ILE A 25 7.82 -4.98 -24.41
CA ILE A 25 6.52 -4.33 -24.60
C ILE A 25 6.63 -2.96 -25.25
N LEU A 26 7.75 -2.27 -25.06
CA LEU A 26 7.97 -0.98 -25.72
C LEU A 26 8.13 -1.17 -27.24
N PRO A 27 7.46 -0.33 -28.07
CA PRO A 27 7.56 -0.42 -29.52
C PRO A 27 9.00 -0.38 -30.03
N LYS A 28 9.25 -1.00 -31.19
CA LYS A 28 10.59 -1.06 -31.82
C LYS A 28 11.13 0.33 -32.18
N GLU A 29 10.24 1.32 -32.22
CA GLU A 29 10.45 2.74 -32.44
C GLU A 29 11.15 3.44 -31.27
N TYR A 30 11.21 2.81 -30.09
CA TYR A 30 11.94 3.31 -28.93
C TYR A 30 13.34 2.69 -28.78
N GLU A 31 14.27 3.50 -28.28
CA GLU A 31 15.56 3.08 -27.74
C GLU A 31 15.56 3.40 -26.25
N ILE A 32 15.79 2.39 -25.41
CA ILE A 32 15.76 2.55 -23.95
C ILE A 32 17.18 2.65 -23.44
N ILE A 33 17.45 3.73 -22.71
CA ILE A 33 18.70 3.95 -21.98
C ILE A 33 18.42 3.68 -20.50
N TYR A 34 19.03 2.62 -19.97
CA TYR A 34 18.90 2.25 -18.57
C TYR A 34 19.94 2.98 -17.74
N SER A 35 19.48 3.85 -16.84
CA SER A 35 20.36 4.60 -15.94
C SER A 35 21.29 3.66 -15.15
N GLN A 36 20.75 2.58 -14.59
CA GLN A 36 21.50 1.65 -13.73
C GLN A 36 22.62 0.97 -14.51
N ASP A 37 22.37 0.58 -15.76
CA ASP A 37 23.38 -0.06 -16.61
C ASP A 37 24.55 0.89 -16.89
N LEU A 38 24.28 2.17 -17.12
CA LEU A 38 25.32 3.18 -17.33
C LEU A 38 26.16 3.36 -16.06
N ILE A 39 25.50 3.48 -14.90
CA ILE A 39 26.16 3.60 -13.60
C ILE A 39 27.06 2.39 -13.32
N LEU A 40 26.52 1.18 -13.51
CA LEU A 40 27.25 -0.08 -13.26
C LEU A 40 28.42 -0.25 -14.22
N LYS A 41 28.29 0.15 -15.49
CA LYS A 41 29.38 0.12 -16.48
C LYS A 41 30.49 1.12 -16.15
N SER A 42 30.15 2.29 -15.61
CA SER A 42 31.14 3.29 -15.22
C SER A 42 31.90 2.93 -13.95
N GLY A 43 31.28 2.19 -13.02
CA GLY A 43 31.92 1.77 -11.78
C GLY A 43 32.52 2.96 -11.00
N ASN A 44 33.81 2.87 -10.66
CA ASN A 44 34.53 3.92 -9.92
C ASN A 44 34.81 5.18 -10.75
N ASP A 45 34.73 5.10 -12.08
CA ASP A 45 34.95 6.23 -13.00
C ASP A 45 33.66 7.01 -13.28
N PHE A 46 32.58 6.75 -12.53
CA PHE A 46 31.32 7.45 -12.68
C PHE A 46 31.49 8.96 -12.54
N LYS A 47 31.00 9.68 -13.54
CA LYS A 47 30.95 11.14 -13.57
C LYS A 47 29.51 11.57 -13.82
N ILE A 48 28.92 12.23 -12.83
CA ILE A 48 27.53 12.70 -12.89
C ILE A 48 27.25 13.59 -14.12
N ASN A 49 28.21 14.43 -14.51
CA ASN A 49 28.06 15.29 -15.69
C ASN A 49 27.96 14.47 -16.99
N SER A 50 28.81 13.46 -17.17
CA SER A 50 28.74 12.57 -18.35
C SER A 50 27.46 11.72 -18.35
N HIS A 51 26.96 11.35 -17.17
CA HIS A 51 25.67 10.68 -17.02
C HIS A 51 24.51 11.58 -17.45
N PHE A 52 24.54 12.86 -17.06
CA PHE A 52 23.54 13.83 -17.50
C PHE A 52 23.66 14.22 -18.98
N GLU A 53 24.87 14.20 -19.55
CA GLU A 53 25.06 14.35 -21.00
C GLU A 53 24.37 13.21 -21.77
N GLU A 54 24.31 11.99 -21.23
CA GLU A 54 23.53 10.89 -21.84
C GLU A 54 22.03 11.08 -21.65
N LEU A 55 21.59 11.54 -20.47
CA LEU A 55 20.18 11.87 -20.21
C LEU A 55 19.68 12.98 -21.15
N GLU A 56 20.49 14.01 -21.41
CA GLU A 56 20.18 15.11 -22.33
C GLU A 56 19.96 14.65 -23.79
N LYS A 57 20.48 13.48 -24.16
CA LYS A 57 20.26 12.90 -25.50
C LYS A 57 18.92 12.17 -25.61
N CYS A 58 18.21 11.97 -24.49
CA CYS A 58 16.92 11.30 -24.46
C CYS A 58 15.78 12.27 -24.73
N ASP A 59 14.71 11.74 -25.35
CA ASP A 59 13.53 12.52 -25.71
C ASP A 59 12.47 12.47 -24.58
N LEU A 60 12.49 11.43 -23.74
CA LEU A 60 11.47 11.13 -22.71
C LEU A 60 12.11 10.55 -21.44
N PHE A 61 11.46 10.76 -20.29
CA PHE A 61 11.87 10.18 -19.00
C PHE A 61 10.81 9.22 -18.44
N LEU A 62 11.23 8.04 -18.00
CA LEU A 62 10.37 7.08 -17.30
C LEU A 62 10.99 6.73 -15.95
N GLY A 63 10.36 7.18 -14.87
CA GLY A 63 10.77 6.89 -13.50
C GLY A 63 9.98 5.72 -12.90
N ILE A 64 10.67 4.75 -12.31
CA ILE A 64 10.07 3.62 -11.58
C ILE A 64 10.59 3.63 -10.14
N ILE A 65 9.76 4.06 -9.19
CA ILE A 65 10.11 4.18 -7.78
C ILE A 65 9.65 2.92 -7.05
N ASN A 66 10.60 2.03 -6.75
CA ASN A 66 10.39 0.86 -5.94
C ASN A 66 10.64 1.14 -4.44
N ALA A 67 10.11 0.24 -3.61
CA ALA A 67 10.29 0.22 -2.16
C ALA A 67 11.77 0.25 -1.73
N LYS A 68 12.62 -0.43 -2.50
CA LYS A 68 14.07 -0.43 -2.34
C LYS A 68 14.71 0.59 -3.27
N VAL A 69 15.86 1.08 -2.83
CA VAL A 69 16.71 2.01 -3.58
C VAL A 69 18.10 1.39 -3.66
N ALA A 70 18.55 1.14 -4.88
CA ALA A 70 19.88 0.66 -5.21
C ALA A 70 20.90 1.70 -4.73
N GLN A 71 21.98 1.20 -4.14
CA GLN A 71 23.06 2.01 -3.61
C GLN A 71 24.25 1.84 -4.52
N PHE A 72 24.79 2.96 -4.99
CA PHE A 72 25.95 2.99 -5.86
C PHE A 72 27.05 3.81 -5.20
N SER A 73 28.30 3.36 -5.31
CA SER A 73 29.47 4.05 -4.77
C SER A 73 29.89 5.24 -5.64
N ILE A 74 28.99 6.19 -5.90
CA ILE A 74 29.13 7.21 -6.95
C ILE A 74 29.14 8.66 -6.48
N GLY A 75 29.48 8.92 -5.21
CA GLY A 75 29.65 10.28 -4.68
C GLY A 75 28.41 11.17 -4.70
N THR A 76 27.23 10.58 -4.96
CA THR A 76 25.92 11.23 -4.97
C THR A 76 24.98 10.44 -4.09
N ASP A 77 24.29 11.12 -3.16
CA ASP A 77 23.45 10.46 -2.16
C ASP A 77 22.21 9.77 -2.77
N ASN A 78 21.63 10.36 -3.82
CA ASN A 78 20.46 9.80 -4.51
C ASN A 78 20.46 10.18 -6.00
N ILE A 79 21.14 9.37 -6.82
CA ILE A 79 21.24 9.61 -8.26
C ILE A 79 19.89 9.67 -8.96
N PHE A 80 18.91 8.88 -8.52
CA PHE A 80 17.57 8.87 -9.11
C PHE A 80 16.85 10.21 -8.92
N LEU A 81 17.05 10.86 -7.76
CA LEU A 81 16.48 12.17 -7.50
C LEU A 81 17.13 13.24 -8.37
N GLU A 82 18.45 13.16 -8.54
CA GLU A 82 19.18 14.10 -9.38
C GLU A 82 18.83 13.93 -10.87
N GLU A 83 18.58 12.71 -11.33
CA GLU A 83 18.05 12.45 -12.68
C GLU A 83 16.66 13.05 -12.90
N ILE A 84 15.76 12.92 -11.91
CA ILE A 84 14.42 13.52 -11.97
C ILE A 84 14.52 15.04 -12.06
N LYS A 85 15.31 15.67 -11.19
CA LYS A 85 15.56 17.12 -11.23
C LYS A 85 16.09 17.54 -12.59
N LYS A 86 17.07 16.81 -13.12
CA LYS A 86 17.65 17.11 -14.44
C LYS A 86 16.62 16.98 -15.55
N ALA A 87 15.76 15.95 -15.53
CA ALA A 87 14.70 15.78 -16.52
C ALA A 87 13.66 16.92 -16.46
N GLU A 88 13.30 17.37 -15.26
CA GLU A 88 12.44 18.55 -15.07
C GLU A 88 13.10 19.84 -15.59
N ASP A 89 14.38 20.06 -15.30
CA ASP A 89 15.15 21.22 -15.79
C ASP A 89 15.20 21.27 -17.33
N LEU A 90 15.29 20.10 -17.96
CA LEU A 90 15.26 19.97 -19.42
C LEU A 90 13.87 20.16 -20.03
N LYS A 91 12.83 20.27 -19.18
CA LYS A 91 11.40 20.27 -19.57
C LYS A 91 11.03 19.03 -20.39
N MET A 92 11.65 17.90 -20.06
CA MET A 92 11.40 16.63 -20.72
C MET A 92 10.00 16.11 -20.35
N PRO A 93 9.23 15.52 -21.27
CA PRO A 93 8.06 14.74 -20.89
C PRO A 93 8.45 13.56 -19.99
N TYR A 94 7.68 13.34 -18.93
CA TYR A 94 7.99 12.30 -17.95
C TYR A 94 6.75 11.55 -17.46
N TRP A 95 6.96 10.30 -17.07
CA TRP A 95 5.96 9.46 -16.42
C TRP A 95 6.59 8.75 -15.23
N TYR A 96 5.80 8.59 -14.17
CA TYR A 96 6.23 7.92 -12.96
C TYR A 96 5.33 6.74 -12.63
N LEU A 97 5.98 5.64 -12.28
CA LEU A 97 5.40 4.45 -11.68
C LEU A 97 5.94 4.34 -10.26
N VAL A 98 5.08 4.14 -9.27
CA VAL A 98 5.49 4.10 -7.86
C VAL A 98 4.92 2.86 -7.20
N HIS A 99 5.77 2.10 -6.55
CA HIS A 99 5.36 0.89 -5.84
C HIS A 99 4.44 1.27 -4.69
N ARG A 100 3.31 0.56 -4.57
CA ARG A 100 2.24 0.88 -3.62
C ARG A 100 2.71 0.94 -2.16
N ASP A 101 3.69 0.12 -1.78
CA ASP A 101 4.26 0.17 -0.43
C ASP A 101 4.92 1.52 -0.11
N VAL A 102 5.47 2.22 -1.11
CA VAL A 102 6.04 3.56 -0.94
C VAL A 102 4.93 4.57 -0.66
N THR A 103 3.86 4.53 -1.46
CA THR A 103 2.72 5.45 -1.30
C THR A 103 1.98 5.19 0.00
N PHE A 104 1.72 3.92 0.32
CA PHE A 104 1.14 3.48 1.59
C PHE A 104 1.99 3.95 2.78
N THR A 105 3.30 3.70 2.76
CA THR A 105 4.20 4.11 3.86
C THR A 105 4.20 5.63 4.04
N ARG A 106 4.29 6.40 2.95
CA ARG A 106 4.24 7.86 2.99
C ARG A 106 2.94 8.35 3.61
N ASN A 107 1.82 7.76 3.21
CA ASN A 107 0.51 8.16 3.73
C ASN A 107 0.32 7.74 5.19
N LEU A 108 0.76 6.54 5.57
CA LEU A 108 0.77 6.07 6.96
C LEU A 108 1.62 7.00 7.84
N LEU A 109 2.83 7.35 7.41
CA LEU A 109 3.67 8.34 8.10
C LEU A 109 2.93 9.65 8.32
N ASN A 110 2.25 10.16 7.30
CA ASN A 110 1.50 11.41 7.39
C ASN A 110 0.27 11.31 8.28
N ASP A 111 -0.34 10.13 8.36
CA ASP A 111 -1.53 9.87 9.15
C ASP A 111 -1.23 9.68 10.64
N LEU A 112 -0.10 9.08 11.01
CA LEU A 112 0.21 8.81 12.42
C LEU A 112 0.60 10.09 13.20
N VAL A 113 0.18 10.15 14.47
CA VAL A 113 0.59 11.13 15.52
C VAL A 113 0.83 10.45 16.86
N ARG A 114 1.68 11.03 17.70
CA ARG A 114 1.75 10.69 19.12
C ARG A 114 0.84 11.60 19.92
N SER A 115 0.00 10.99 20.76
CA SER A 115 -0.83 11.69 21.74
C SER A 115 0.04 12.35 22.83
N THR A 116 -0.59 13.12 23.70
CA THR A 116 0.07 13.63 24.92
C THR A 116 0.48 12.52 25.88
N SER A 117 -0.20 11.36 25.86
CA SER A 117 0.14 10.14 26.60
C SER A 117 1.21 9.28 25.94
N ASN A 118 1.84 9.76 24.85
CA ASN A 118 2.87 9.04 24.07
C ASN A 118 2.37 7.81 23.29
N GLU A 119 1.05 7.65 23.15
CA GLU A 119 0.43 6.61 22.34
C GLU A 119 0.40 7.01 20.86
N ILE A 120 0.58 6.03 19.96
CA ILE A 120 0.45 6.24 18.52
C ILE A 120 -1.04 6.22 18.15
N GLN A 121 -1.49 7.23 17.43
CA GLN A 121 -2.87 7.39 16.97
C GLN A 121 -2.89 7.83 15.51
N SER A 122 -3.98 7.53 14.80
CA SER A 122 -4.22 8.03 13.44
C SER A 122 -4.90 9.42 13.49
N LYS A 123 -4.47 10.34 12.61
CA LYS A 123 -5.10 11.65 12.39
C LYS A 123 -6.44 11.50 11.67
N ASN A 124 -6.51 10.57 10.72
CA ASN A 124 -7.66 10.32 9.90
C ASN A 124 -8.22 8.91 10.16
N LYS A 125 -9.35 8.87 10.87
CA LYS A 125 -10.09 7.62 11.17
C LYS A 125 -10.40 6.78 9.92
N TYR A 126 -10.34 7.37 8.73
CA TYR A 126 -10.63 6.72 7.46
C TYR A 126 -9.39 6.28 6.66
N PHE A 127 -8.16 6.62 7.08
CA PHE A 127 -6.96 6.28 6.30
C PHE A 127 -6.27 4.99 6.76
N PHE A 128 -6.00 4.85 8.05
CA PHE A 128 -5.46 3.61 8.61
C PHE A 128 -5.74 3.60 10.10
N ASP A 129 -6.37 2.54 10.59
CA ASP A 129 -6.63 2.42 12.01
C ASP A 129 -5.57 1.54 12.68
N ILE A 130 -4.76 2.16 13.54
CA ILE A 130 -3.64 1.51 14.23
C ILE A 130 -4.07 0.28 15.04
N ARG A 131 -5.33 0.23 15.51
CA ARG A 131 -5.88 -0.89 16.28
C ARG A 131 -6.03 -2.18 15.47
N THR A 132 -5.98 -2.08 14.14
CA THR A 132 -5.96 -3.26 13.26
C THR A 132 -4.64 -4.02 13.42
N ILE A 133 -3.57 -3.33 13.79
CA ILE A 133 -2.29 -3.94 14.12
C ILE A 133 -2.40 -4.73 15.43
N ASP A 134 -3.07 -4.17 16.45
CA ASP A 134 -3.29 -4.87 17.73
C ASP A 134 -4.08 -6.19 17.54
N ILE A 135 -5.11 -6.18 16.68
CA ILE A 135 -5.81 -7.42 16.30
C ILE A 135 -4.82 -8.42 15.69
N TYR A 136 -4.01 -7.97 14.73
CA TYR A 136 -3.10 -8.86 14.04
C TYR A 136 -2.02 -9.41 14.98
N ASP A 137 -1.48 -8.59 15.88
CA ASP A 137 -0.55 -9.02 16.91
C ASP A 137 -1.17 -10.06 17.86
N GLU A 138 -2.45 -9.91 18.23
CA GLU A 138 -3.15 -10.93 19.01
C GLU A 138 -3.31 -12.24 18.22
N ILE A 139 -3.67 -12.16 16.93
CA ILE A 139 -3.79 -13.34 16.07
C ILE A 139 -2.46 -14.09 15.99
N LEU A 140 -1.33 -13.37 15.92
CA LEU A 140 0.01 -13.95 15.84
C LEU A 140 0.49 -14.63 17.14
N LYS A 141 -0.17 -14.42 18.28
CA LYS A 141 0.18 -15.11 19.54
C LYS A 141 -0.20 -16.59 19.54
N GLN A 142 -1.08 -17.00 18.64
CA GLN A 142 -1.55 -18.38 18.53
C GLN A 142 -0.48 -19.29 17.92
N THR A 143 -0.48 -20.56 18.32
CA THR A 143 0.47 -21.57 17.84
C THR A 143 -0.21 -22.70 17.06
N ALA A 144 0.57 -23.41 16.23
CA ALA A 144 0.04 -24.45 15.33
C ALA A 144 -0.53 -25.69 16.04
N ASP A 145 -0.23 -25.87 17.32
CA ASP A 145 -0.73 -26.91 18.20
C ASP A 145 -2.06 -26.56 18.89
N GLU A 146 -2.55 -25.33 18.75
CA GLU A 146 -3.86 -24.94 19.27
C GLU A 146 -5.01 -25.58 18.48
N ILE A 147 -6.02 -26.07 19.20
CA ILE A 147 -7.23 -26.64 18.60
C ILE A 147 -7.97 -25.57 17.80
N GLY A 148 -8.32 -25.91 16.56
CA GLY A 148 -9.06 -25.03 15.65
C GLY A 148 -8.20 -23.96 14.98
N TYR A 149 -6.88 -23.96 15.18
CA TYR A 149 -5.98 -23.00 14.56
C TYR A 149 -5.84 -23.22 13.05
N HIS A 150 -5.99 -22.13 12.30
CA HIS A 150 -5.53 -22.03 10.93
C HIS A 150 -4.58 -20.82 10.80
N PRO A 151 -3.47 -20.95 10.05
CA PRO A 151 -2.53 -19.86 9.88
C PRO A 151 -3.20 -18.65 9.20
N PRO A 152 -2.92 -17.42 9.66
CA PRO A 152 -3.51 -16.23 9.05
C PRO A 152 -3.06 -16.09 7.59
N LEU A 153 -4.01 -15.81 6.71
CA LEU A 153 -3.79 -15.70 5.27
C LEU A 153 -3.83 -14.24 4.83
N GLU A 154 -2.73 -13.78 4.24
CA GLU A 154 -2.62 -12.41 3.73
C GLU A 154 -3.35 -12.24 2.39
N PHE A 155 -4.24 -11.28 2.23
CA PHE A 155 -4.87 -10.95 0.95
C PHE A 155 -4.67 -9.49 0.58
N PHE A 156 -4.78 -9.18 -0.70
CA PHE A 156 -4.59 -7.82 -1.20
C PHE A 156 -5.78 -7.30 -2.00
N ARG A 157 -6.40 -8.19 -2.79
CA ARG A 157 -7.60 -7.91 -3.58
C ARG A 157 -8.69 -8.91 -3.22
N LEU A 158 -9.92 -8.57 -3.57
CA LEU A 158 -11.11 -9.36 -3.26
C LEU A 158 -11.07 -10.75 -3.95
N ASP A 159 -10.60 -10.83 -5.19
CA ASP A 159 -10.37 -12.10 -5.90
C ASP A 159 -9.36 -12.98 -5.15
N GLY A 160 -8.28 -12.40 -4.63
CA GLY A 160 -7.32 -13.10 -3.80
C GLY A 160 -7.92 -13.61 -2.48
N LEU A 161 -8.84 -12.85 -1.87
CA LEU A 161 -9.59 -13.27 -0.69
C LEU A 161 -10.52 -14.44 -1.01
N ILE A 162 -11.32 -14.33 -2.08
CA ILE A 162 -12.26 -15.38 -2.53
C ILE A 162 -11.50 -16.67 -2.84
N LYS A 163 -10.40 -16.59 -3.58
CA LYS A 163 -9.56 -17.75 -3.88
C LYS A 163 -9.10 -18.46 -2.60
N LYS A 164 -8.69 -17.70 -1.57
CA LYS A 164 -8.29 -18.28 -0.29
C LYS A 164 -9.46 -18.91 0.47
N PHE A 165 -10.69 -18.39 0.33
CA PHE A 165 -11.89 -19.05 0.86
C PHE A 165 -12.14 -20.40 0.19
N GLU A 166 -12.07 -20.43 -1.13
CA GLU A 166 -12.25 -21.65 -1.93
C GLU A 166 -11.22 -22.73 -1.55
N GLU A 167 -9.96 -22.32 -1.34
CA GLU A 167 -8.86 -23.21 -0.97
C GLU A 167 -8.92 -23.70 0.49
N THR A 168 -9.66 -23.02 1.37
CA THR A 168 -9.70 -23.34 2.81
C THR A 168 -11.10 -23.72 3.26
N LEU A 169 -11.92 -22.73 3.57
CA LEU A 169 -13.25 -22.88 4.18
C LEU A 169 -14.19 -23.75 3.33
N TYR A 170 -14.17 -23.61 2.00
CA TYR A 170 -15.13 -24.32 1.14
C TYR A 170 -14.81 -25.79 0.92
N SER A 171 -13.56 -26.20 1.21
CA SER A 171 -13.09 -27.58 1.06
C SER A 171 -13.59 -28.53 2.17
N GLU A 172 -14.23 -27.97 3.20
CA GLU A 172 -14.66 -28.71 4.39
C GLU A 172 -15.87 -29.61 4.12
N LYS A 173 -15.75 -30.89 4.49
CA LYS A 173 -16.68 -31.95 4.10
C LYS A 173 -18.06 -31.92 4.78
N ASN A 174 -18.25 -31.09 5.81
CA ASN A 174 -19.48 -31.05 6.63
C ASN A 174 -19.98 -29.61 6.86
N LYS A 175 -19.97 -28.75 5.84
CA LYS A 175 -20.37 -27.34 5.96
C LYS A 175 -21.90 -27.12 6.06
N GLU A 176 -22.70 -28.05 5.56
CA GLU A 176 -24.16 -27.96 5.62
C GLU A 176 -24.64 -27.95 7.08
N ASN A 177 -25.36 -26.89 7.46
CA ASN A 177 -25.88 -26.60 8.82
C ASN A 177 -24.87 -26.05 9.84
N LEU A 178 -23.62 -25.77 9.46
CA LEU A 178 -22.70 -25.08 10.36
C LEU A 178 -23.00 -23.59 10.44
N ASN A 179 -23.06 -23.07 11.66
CA ASN A 179 -23.19 -21.64 11.92
C ASN A 179 -21.80 -21.01 11.89
N LEU A 180 -21.54 -20.14 10.92
CA LEU A 180 -20.26 -19.44 10.79
C LEU A 180 -20.42 -17.99 11.23
N MET A 181 -19.67 -17.58 12.25
CA MET A 181 -19.53 -16.17 12.59
C MET A 181 -18.55 -15.51 11.62
N VAL A 182 -18.97 -14.46 10.94
CA VAL A 182 -18.11 -13.60 10.14
C VAL A 182 -17.84 -12.32 10.92
N ALA A 183 -16.65 -12.21 11.50
CA ALA A 183 -16.16 -11.02 12.19
C ALA A 183 -15.33 -10.19 11.21
N SER A 184 -15.69 -8.93 10.96
CA SER A 184 -14.98 -8.12 9.96
C SER A 184 -14.91 -6.64 10.31
N THR A 185 -13.77 -6.04 9.99
CA THR A 185 -13.64 -4.58 9.89
C THR A 185 -14.33 -4.11 8.60
N VAL A 186 -15.50 -3.47 8.74
CA VAL A 186 -16.47 -3.32 7.64
C VAL A 186 -16.39 -2.00 6.85
N TYR A 187 -15.72 -0.96 7.35
CA TYR A 187 -15.82 0.38 6.75
C TYR A 187 -15.23 0.45 5.33
N GLY A 188 -16.02 0.94 4.38
CA GLY A 188 -15.63 0.99 2.97
C GLY A 188 -15.48 -0.40 2.34
N PHE A 189 -16.17 -1.39 2.90
CA PHE A 189 -16.18 -2.79 2.47
C PHE A 189 -17.58 -3.39 2.48
N GLU A 190 -18.61 -2.60 2.78
CA GLU A 190 -19.98 -3.05 3.05
C GLU A 190 -20.56 -3.88 1.90
N ASP A 191 -20.39 -3.41 0.67
CA ASP A 191 -20.86 -4.04 -0.57
C ASP A 191 -20.13 -5.36 -0.85
N GLN A 192 -18.80 -5.34 -0.72
CA GLN A 192 -17.93 -6.50 -0.92
C GLN A 192 -18.14 -7.55 0.17
N LEU A 193 -18.32 -7.13 1.42
CA LEU A 193 -18.66 -8.00 2.55
C LEU A 193 -20.02 -8.66 2.33
N SER A 194 -21.02 -7.91 1.87
CA SER A 194 -22.33 -8.48 1.52
C SER A 194 -22.21 -9.54 0.45
N LYS A 195 -21.41 -9.28 -0.61
CA LYS A 195 -21.13 -10.28 -1.64
C LYS A 195 -20.46 -11.53 -1.06
N ILE A 196 -19.43 -11.36 -0.23
CA ILE A 196 -18.75 -12.48 0.43
C ILE A 196 -19.73 -13.31 1.26
N ILE A 197 -20.58 -12.66 2.05
CA ILE A 197 -21.56 -13.35 2.89
C ILE A 197 -22.50 -14.19 2.02
N ASN A 198 -23.07 -13.59 0.97
CA ASN A 198 -23.96 -14.30 0.06
C ASN A 198 -23.24 -15.48 -0.63
N ASP A 199 -22.01 -15.28 -1.12
CA ASP A 199 -21.22 -16.34 -1.76
C ASP A 199 -20.93 -17.50 -0.79
N ILE A 200 -20.72 -17.22 0.50
CA ILE A 200 -20.50 -18.25 1.54
C ILE A 200 -21.82 -18.97 1.90
N GLU A 201 -22.93 -18.24 2.01
CA GLU A 201 -24.26 -18.81 2.26
C GLU A 201 -24.70 -19.75 1.12
N ASP A 202 -24.49 -19.33 -0.13
CA ASP A 202 -24.73 -20.16 -1.33
C ASP A 202 -23.88 -21.45 -1.33
N ASN A 203 -22.77 -21.46 -0.59
CA ASN A 203 -21.91 -22.62 -0.37
C ASN A 203 -22.32 -23.50 0.82
N GLY A 204 -23.46 -23.23 1.47
CA GLY A 204 -24.11 -24.11 2.46
C GLY A 204 -23.91 -23.76 3.93
N PHE A 205 -23.23 -22.66 4.24
CA PHE A 205 -23.04 -22.18 5.62
C PHE A 205 -24.22 -21.33 6.09
N ASN A 206 -24.51 -21.36 7.40
CA ASN A 206 -25.44 -20.43 8.04
C ASN A 206 -24.68 -19.25 8.66
N ILE A 207 -24.70 -18.08 8.00
CA ILE A 207 -23.84 -16.96 8.41
C ILE A 207 -24.46 -16.15 9.57
N ARG A 208 -23.61 -15.79 10.53
CA ARG A 208 -23.87 -14.76 11.54
C ARG A 208 -22.90 -13.60 11.30
N ASN A 209 -23.45 -12.41 11.09
CA ASN A 209 -22.66 -11.21 10.92
C ASN A 209 -23.44 -9.99 11.43
N SER A 210 -22.76 -9.13 12.18
CA SER A 210 -23.37 -7.96 12.81
C SER A 210 -23.76 -6.87 11.82
N PHE A 211 -23.00 -6.67 10.74
CA PHE A 211 -23.31 -5.71 9.68
C PHE A 211 -24.49 -6.18 8.80
N HIS A 212 -24.50 -7.46 8.43
CA HIS A 212 -25.56 -8.07 7.62
C HIS A 212 -26.88 -8.20 8.38
N GLY A 213 -26.87 -8.01 9.71
CA GLY A 213 -28.06 -8.08 10.55
C GLY A 213 -28.56 -9.50 10.82
N SER A 214 -27.73 -10.53 10.59
CA SER A 214 -28.10 -11.94 10.81
C SER A 214 -27.83 -12.45 12.23
N ILE A 215 -27.33 -11.59 13.13
CA ILE A 215 -27.25 -11.89 14.56
C ILE A 215 -28.60 -11.69 15.25
N LYS A 216 -28.95 -12.58 16.18
CA LYS A 216 -30.12 -12.37 17.05
C LYS A 216 -29.77 -11.32 18.11
N VAL A 217 -30.55 -10.25 18.18
CA VAL A 217 -30.31 -9.15 19.13
C VAL A 217 -31.27 -9.26 20.31
N ASN A 218 -30.72 -9.36 21.53
CA ASN A 218 -31.44 -9.14 22.77
C ASN A 218 -31.35 -7.66 23.15
N PRO A 219 -32.46 -6.91 23.20
CA PRO A 219 -32.45 -5.48 23.49
C PRO A 219 -32.01 -5.16 24.94
N ASN A 220 -31.97 -6.16 25.83
CA ASN A 220 -31.46 -6.00 27.19
C ASN A 220 -29.93 -6.14 27.29
N LEU A 221 -29.24 -6.45 26.18
CA LEU A 221 -27.79 -6.58 26.10
C LEU A 221 -27.19 -5.44 25.27
N SER A 222 -25.93 -5.11 25.54
CA SER A 222 -25.16 -4.20 24.69
C SER A 222 -24.88 -4.85 23.32
N ASN A 223 -24.55 -4.03 22.31
CA ASN A 223 -24.15 -4.53 20.99
C ASN A 223 -22.95 -5.49 21.09
N LEU A 224 -21.97 -5.16 21.94
CA LEU A 224 -20.83 -6.03 22.24
C LEU A 224 -21.30 -7.38 22.77
N ASN A 225 -22.15 -7.39 23.80
CA ASN A 225 -22.62 -8.63 24.41
C ASN A 225 -23.45 -9.49 23.44
N ASN A 226 -24.29 -8.87 22.60
CA ASN A 226 -25.02 -9.58 21.55
C ASN A 226 -24.07 -10.23 20.53
N CYS A 227 -23.00 -9.54 20.13
CA CYS A 227 -22.00 -10.09 19.22
C CYS A 227 -21.19 -11.23 19.85
N LEU A 228 -20.76 -11.08 21.12
CA LEU A 228 -20.07 -12.15 21.85
C LEU A 228 -20.96 -13.37 22.10
N GLN A 229 -22.27 -13.16 22.27
CA GLN A 229 -23.23 -14.26 22.33
C GLN A 229 -23.31 -14.98 20.97
N ALA A 230 -23.36 -14.23 19.85
CA ALA A 230 -23.32 -14.85 18.52
C ALA A 230 -22.04 -15.65 18.27
N VAL A 231 -20.89 -15.20 18.76
CA VAL A 231 -19.64 -16.00 18.73
C VAL A 231 -19.78 -17.28 19.53
N ASN A 232 -20.40 -17.26 20.72
CA ASN A 232 -20.64 -18.47 21.49
C ASN A 232 -21.54 -19.46 20.75
N ASP A 233 -22.64 -18.97 20.16
CA ASP A 233 -23.70 -19.76 19.54
C ASP A 233 -23.34 -20.30 18.14
N THR A 234 -22.22 -19.86 17.56
CA THR A 234 -21.73 -20.31 16.25
C THR A 234 -20.73 -21.44 16.39
N ASP A 235 -20.56 -22.25 15.36
CA ASP A 235 -19.62 -23.36 15.38
C ASP A 235 -18.20 -22.86 15.09
N TRP A 236 -18.07 -22.04 14.04
CA TRP A 236 -16.80 -21.57 13.50
C TRP A 236 -16.70 -20.04 13.48
N LEU A 237 -15.48 -19.52 13.39
CA LEU A 237 -15.23 -18.09 13.19
C LEU A 237 -14.38 -17.82 11.95
N MET A 238 -14.80 -16.84 11.16
CA MET A 238 -14.00 -16.25 10.09
C MET A 238 -13.77 -14.77 10.39
N GLY A 239 -12.50 -14.39 10.57
CA GLY A 239 -12.09 -13.01 10.78
C GLY A 239 -11.53 -12.38 9.50
N ILE A 240 -12.11 -11.28 9.03
CA ILE A 240 -11.55 -10.47 7.94
C ILE A 240 -11.06 -9.13 8.51
N VAL A 241 -9.74 -8.94 8.52
CA VAL A 241 -9.09 -7.75 9.07
C VAL A 241 -8.57 -6.89 7.92
N ARG A 242 -9.16 -5.70 7.74
CA ARG A 242 -8.76 -4.66 6.78
C ARG A 242 -8.17 -3.46 7.52
N PRO A 243 -7.48 -2.54 6.83
CA PRO A 243 -6.84 -1.38 7.44
C PRO A 243 -7.79 -0.34 8.05
N TYR A 244 -9.10 -0.47 7.78
CA TYR A 244 -10.11 0.55 8.06
C TYR A 244 -11.18 -0.02 9.00
N TYR A 245 -11.48 0.70 10.09
CA TYR A 245 -12.58 0.35 10.99
C TYR A 245 -13.84 1.17 10.77
N GLY A 246 -14.98 0.54 11.05
CA GLY A 246 -16.28 1.19 11.18
C GLY A 246 -16.55 1.73 12.58
N THR A 247 -17.72 2.34 12.76
CA THR A 247 -18.18 3.04 13.97
C THR A 247 -18.51 2.16 15.18
N GLY A 248 -18.24 0.85 15.13
CA GLY A 248 -18.48 -0.12 16.23
C GLY A 248 -17.54 0.02 17.44
N ASN A 249 -17.12 1.25 17.74
CA ASN A 249 -16.26 1.57 18.88
C ASN A 249 -17.14 1.89 20.10
N ILE A 250 -17.04 1.07 21.15
CA ILE A 250 -17.56 1.42 22.47
C ILE A 250 -16.34 1.75 23.32
N ASN A 251 -16.03 3.05 23.45
CA ASN A 251 -14.82 3.53 24.12
C ASN A 251 -13.53 2.96 23.47
N GLU A 252 -12.66 2.32 24.26
CA GLU A 252 -11.40 1.68 23.83
C GLU A 252 -11.60 0.24 23.31
N THR A 253 -12.81 -0.33 23.48
CA THR A 253 -13.08 -1.74 23.18
C THR A 253 -13.68 -1.88 21.78
N ASN A 254 -13.03 -2.71 20.97
CA ASN A 254 -13.46 -2.99 19.60
C ASN A 254 -14.21 -4.33 19.54
N ILE A 255 -15.45 -4.32 19.03
CA ILE A 255 -16.30 -5.52 18.99
C ILE A 255 -15.62 -6.66 18.22
N THR A 256 -15.09 -6.39 17.02
CA THR A 256 -14.38 -7.39 16.20
C THR A 256 -13.17 -7.96 16.93
N PHE A 257 -12.43 -7.14 17.66
CA PHE A 257 -11.30 -7.61 18.45
C PHE A 257 -11.75 -8.54 19.60
N GLU A 258 -12.83 -8.20 20.30
CA GLU A 258 -13.37 -9.06 21.36
C GLU A 258 -13.95 -10.37 20.80
N GLU A 259 -14.59 -10.34 19.64
CA GLU A 259 -15.07 -11.55 18.93
C GLU A 259 -13.90 -12.50 18.64
N ILE A 260 -12.79 -11.97 18.12
CA ILE A 260 -11.57 -12.73 17.82
C ILE A 260 -11.00 -13.33 19.11
N LYS A 261 -10.77 -12.53 20.16
CA LYS A 261 -10.24 -13.02 21.44
C LYS A 261 -11.12 -14.10 22.05
N LEU A 262 -12.44 -13.94 21.99
CA LEU A 262 -13.36 -14.94 22.49
C LEU A 262 -13.29 -16.24 21.68
N SER A 263 -13.24 -16.18 20.35
CA SER A 263 -13.09 -17.38 19.51
C SER A 263 -11.78 -18.13 19.78
N ILE A 264 -10.71 -17.39 20.06
CA ILE A 264 -9.40 -17.95 20.46
C ILE A 264 -9.56 -18.72 21.77
N LYS A 265 -10.11 -18.04 22.78
CA LYS A 265 -10.38 -18.61 24.11
C LYS A 265 -11.28 -19.85 24.06
N LEU A 266 -12.26 -19.87 23.16
CA LEU A 266 -13.19 -21.00 23.00
C LEU A 266 -12.63 -22.14 22.13
N GLN A 267 -11.41 -22.02 21.60
CA GLN A 267 -10.80 -23.04 20.73
C GLN A 267 -11.67 -23.42 19.53
N LYS A 268 -12.46 -22.47 19.02
CA LYS A 268 -13.28 -22.67 17.82
C LYS A 268 -12.37 -22.81 16.59
N PRO A 269 -12.74 -23.66 15.61
CA PRO A 269 -12.15 -23.60 14.27
C PRO A 269 -12.26 -22.18 13.71
N ARG A 270 -11.11 -21.61 13.34
CA ARG A 270 -11.03 -20.19 13.02
C ARG A 270 -10.05 -19.89 11.90
N TRP A 271 -10.51 -19.07 10.95
CA TRP A 271 -9.72 -18.60 9.82
C TRP A 271 -9.59 -17.09 9.86
N PHE A 272 -8.36 -16.59 9.72
CA PHE A 272 -8.09 -15.16 9.68
C PHE A 272 -7.55 -14.75 8.32
N PHE A 273 -8.22 -13.79 7.69
CA PHE A 273 -7.85 -13.19 6.43
C PHE A 273 -7.43 -11.76 6.68
N ILE A 274 -6.15 -11.47 6.49
CA ILE A 274 -5.55 -10.20 6.87
C ILE A 274 -5.19 -9.45 5.61
N HIS A 275 -5.67 -8.22 5.48
CA HIS A 275 -5.29 -7.37 4.36
C HIS A 275 -3.78 -7.06 4.45
N ARG A 276 -3.09 -7.13 3.33
CA ARG A 276 -1.64 -6.91 3.21
C ARG A 276 -1.19 -5.64 3.90
N ASP A 277 -1.94 -4.55 3.79
CA ASP A 277 -1.55 -3.28 4.41
C ASP A 277 -1.50 -3.35 5.96
N VAL A 278 -2.29 -4.22 6.58
CA VAL A 278 -2.22 -4.48 8.03
C VAL A 278 -0.93 -5.24 8.36
N THR A 279 -0.63 -6.32 7.63
CA THR A 279 0.60 -7.09 7.83
C THR A 279 1.85 -6.25 7.53
N PHE A 280 1.78 -5.37 6.54
CA PHE A 280 2.84 -4.48 6.15
C PHE A 280 3.05 -3.37 7.18
N ALA A 281 1.99 -2.72 7.66
CA ALA A 281 2.08 -1.72 8.72
C ALA A 281 2.72 -2.30 9.99
N ASN A 282 2.28 -3.50 10.42
CA ASN A 282 2.89 -4.22 11.55
C ASN A 282 4.41 -4.43 11.38
N LYS A 283 4.89 -4.75 10.18
CA LYS A 283 6.33 -4.94 9.88
C LYS A 283 7.16 -3.65 9.95
N ILE A 284 6.53 -2.48 9.86
CA ILE A 284 7.22 -1.18 9.77
C ILE A 284 6.91 -0.24 10.94
N GLN A 285 5.96 -0.55 11.83
CA GLN A 285 5.51 0.33 12.90
C GLN A 285 6.64 0.83 13.82
N ASP A 286 7.54 -0.07 14.23
CA ASP A 286 8.67 0.28 15.11
C ASP A 286 9.76 1.11 14.42
N LYS A 287 9.70 1.19 13.09
CA LYS A 287 10.65 1.93 12.26
C LYS A 287 10.13 3.32 11.91
N ILE A 288 8.93 3.68 12.35
CA ILE A 288 8.32 4.96 12.06
C ILE A 288 8.51 5.90 13.27
N GLN A 289 9.14 7.05 13.05
CA GLN A 289 9.12 8.17 13.99
C GLN A 289 7.91 9.06 13.68
N VAL A 290 7.15 9.36 14.73
CA VAL A 290 5.84 10.01 14.64
C VAL A 290 5.84 11.31 15.44
N ASN A 291 5.26 12.36 14.84
CA ASN A 291 5.18 13.69 15.42
C ASN A 291 4.26 13.76 16.64
N LYS A 292 4.64 14.57 17.64
CA LYS A 292 3.78 14.85 18.80
C LYS A 292 2.67 15.83 18.45
N LYS A 293 1.42 15.51 18.79
CA LYS A 293 0.30 16.46 18.73
C LYS A 293 0.39 17.41 19.92
N LEU A 294 0.48 18.71 19.67
CA LEU A 294 0.42 19.73 20.71
C LEU A 294 -1.03 20.12 20.97
N ALA A 295 -1.39 20.22 22.25
CA ALA A 295 -2.69 20.70 22.67
C ALA A 295 -2.83 22.18 22.28
N VAL A 296 -3.72 22.45 21.32
CA VAL A 296 -4.13 23.81 20.96
C VAL A 296 -5.02 24.32 22.08
N ASN A 297 -4.42 24.99 23.07
CA ASN A 297 -5.11 25.81 24.06
C ASN A 297 -4.29 27.05 24.44
N ASN A 298 -3.49 27.58 23.50
CA ASN A 298 -2.88 28.90 23.63
C ASN A 298 -2.52 29.45 22.25
N GLU A 299 -3.08 30.61 21.89
CA GLU A 299 -2.78 31.34 20.66
C GLU A 299 -1.28 31.74 20.54
N ALA A 300 -0.52 31.61 21.63
CA ALA A 300 0.93 31.82 21.69
C ALA A 300 1.79 30.60 21.27
N ALA A 301 1.21 29.42 21.02
CA ALA A 301 1.96 28.18 20.73
C ALA A 301 2.20 27.91 19.22
N LYS A 302 2.30 28.95 18.39
CA LYS A 302 2.60 28.81 16.94
C LYS A 302 4.04 28.41 16.61
N THR A 303 4.91 28.28 17.62
CA THR A 303 6.32 27.95 17.46
C THR A 303 6.72 26.82 18.40
N GLN A 304 6.19 25.63 18.16
CA GLN A 304 6.89 24.42 18.56
C GLN A 304 7.18 23.62 17.31
N ILE A 305 8.47 23.52 17.00
CA ILE A 305 9.03 22.75 15.91
C ILE A 305 8.62 21.29 16.18
N THR A 306 7.61 20.82 15.45
CA THR A 306 7.39 19.38 15.29
C THR A 306 8.63 18.81 14.61
N GLU A 307 9.33 17.89 15.26
CA GLU A 307 10.15 16.91 14.53
C GLU A 307 9.28 16.33 13.41
N LYS A 308 9.82 16.10 12.21
CA LYS A 308 9.05 15.60 11.07
C LYS A 308 8.89 14.08 11.16
N ASN A 309 7.79 13.55 10.62
CA ASN A 309 7.58 12.11 10.53
C ASN A 309 8.72 11.55 9.68
N LYS A 310 9.43 10.55 10.19
CA LYS A 310 10.62 10.00 9.53
C LYS A 310 10.62 8.49 9.61
N LEU A 311 11.03 7.84 8.53
CA LEU A 311 11.31 6.42 8.53
C LEU A 311 12.76 6.18 8.99
N LEU A 312 12.94 5.34 9.99
CA LEU A 312 14.25 4.78 10.33
C LEU A 312 14.68 3.82 9.23
N PRO A 313 15.99 3.69 8.95
CA PRO A 313 16.48 2.81 7.91
C PRO A 313 15.87 1.40 8.00
N ASN A 314 15.07 1.03 6.99
CA ASN A 314 14.40 -0.27 6.90
C ASN A 314 14.93 -1.03 5.68
N ARG A 315 14.98 -2.37 5.80
CA ARG A 315 15.26 -3.28 4.66
C ARG A 315 14.15 -3.29 3.60
N HIS A 316 12.93 -2.92 4.01
CA HIS A 316 11.73 -3.01 3.17
C HIS A 316 11.43 -1.71 2.43
N ILE A 317 11.56 -0.56 3.11
CA ILE A 317 11.33 0.76 2.51
C ILE A 317 12.49 1.69 2.88
N LYS A 318 13.05 2.36 1.88
CA LYS A 318 14.09 3.38 2.06
C LYS A 318 13.46 4.77 2.14
N GLN A 319 13.98 5.64 3.02
CA GLN A 319 13.48 7.02 3.15
C GLN A 319 13.63 7.76 1.81
N GLU A 320 14.68 7.45 1.08
CA GLU A 320 14.99 7.95 -0.25
C GLU A 320 13.87 7.66 -1.26
N ALA A 321 13.18 6.51 -1.16
CA ALA A 321 12.02 6.20 -2.01
C ALA A 321 10.82 7.11 -1.68
N ILE A 322 10.62 7.41 -0.40
CA ILE A 322 9.57 8.33 0.08
C ILE A 322 9.89 9.76 -0.37
N ASP A 323 11.15 10.16 -0.27
CA ASP A 323 11.61 11.48 -0.69
C ASP A 323 11.46 11.66 -2.20
N LEU A 324 11.80 10.64 -3.00
CA LEU A 324 11.54 10.59 -4.44
C LEU A 324 10.03 10.73 -4.74
N TYR A 325 9.19 9.96 -4.07
CA TYR A 325 7.75 10.03 -4.27
C TYR A 325 7.18 11.41 -3.92
N ASN A 326 7.57 11.99 -2.79
CA ASN A 326 7.17 13.35 -2.38
C ASN A 326 7.64 14.41 -3.39
N TYR A 327 8.82 14.23 -4.00
CA TYR A 327 9.31 15.11 -5.04
C TYR A 327 8.45 15.01 -6.30
N VAL A 328 8.18 13.79 -6.78
CA VAL A 328 7.39 13.50 -7.99
C VAL A 328 5.97 14.06 -7.90
N ILE A 329 5.29 13.89 -6.77
CA ILE A 329 3.93 14.44 -6.58
C ILE A 329 3.94 15.95 -6.29
N LYS A 330 5.12 16.58 -6.34
CA LYS A 330 5.35 18.00 -6.09
C LYS A 330 4.82 18.45 -4.72
N ASP A 331 5.00 17.62 -3.69
CA ASP A 331 4.54 17.90 -2.33
C ASP A 331 5.17 19.19 -1.77
N HIS A 332 6.38 19.53 -2.23
CA HIS A 332 7.11 20.74 -1.89
C HIS A 332 6.52 22.02 -2.52
N GLN A 333 5.71 21.92 -3.58
CA GLN A 333 5.04 23.06 -4.22
C GLN A 333 3.75 23.38 -3.47
N LYS A 334 3.65 24.57 -2.88
CA LYS A 334 2.48 24.96 -2.07
C LYS A 334 1.27 25.34 -2.93
N ASP A 335 1.51 25.96 -4.08
CA ASP A 335 0.45 26.37 -4.99
C ASP A 335 -0.01 25.18 -5.82
N LEU A 336 -1.24 24.72 -5.58
CA LEU A 336 -1.79 23.53 -6.22
C LEU A 336 -1.87 23.67 -7.74
N GLU A 337 -2.15 24.88 -8.24
CA GLU A 337 -2.23 25.20 -9.67
C GLU A 337 -0.89 25.03 -10.39
N MET A 338 0.23 25.05 -9.65
CA MET A 338 1.58 24.88 -10.20
C MET A 338 2.04 23.41 -10.22
N ARG A 339 1.25 22.48 -9.68
CA ARG A 339 1.59 21.04 -9.63
C ARG A 339 1.33 20.31 -10.95
N ASN A 340 1.64 20.93 -12.09
CA ASN A 340 1.54 20.26 -13.39
C ASN A 340 2.49 19.06 -13.48
N GLY A 341 2.03 17.95 -14.06
CA GLY A 341 2.85 16.72 -14.21
C GLY A 341 3.01 15.89 -12.92
N ASN A 342 2.33 16.21 -11.83
CA ASN A 342 2.50 15.50 -10.55
C ASN A 342 1.90 14.07 -10.48
N TRP A 343 1.52 13.47 -11.60
CA TRP A 343 0.90 12.15 -11.64
C TRP A 343 1.95 11.05 -11.46
N ALA A 344 1.79 10.26 -10.40
CA ALA A 344 2.54 9.03 -10.15
C ALA A 344 1.58 7.85 -10.11
N GLN A 345 1.68 6.96 -11.10
CA GLN A 345 0.84 5.78 -11.18
C GLN A 345 1.29 4.75 -10.14
N GLU A 346 0.41 4.41 -9.20
CA GLU A 346 0.68 3.33 -8.27
C GLU A 346 0.67 1.97 -8.98
N PHE A 347 1.62 1.10 -8.62
CA PHE A 347 1.63 -0.31 -9.02
C PHE A 347 1.96 -1.21 -7.85
N TYR A 348 1.48 -2.45 -7.87
CA TYR A 348 1.88 -3.49 -6.91
C TYR A 348 2.83 -4.52 -7.50
N ASP A 349 2.60 -4.92 -8.75
CA ASP A 349 3.42 -5.92 -9.43
C ASP A 349 3.81 -5.45 -10.84
N ALA A 350 4.68 -6.25 -11.48
CA ALA A 350 5.14 -5.97 -12.84
C ALA A 350 3.99 -5.93 -13.85
N SER A 351 2.94 -6.75 -13.68
CA SER A 351 1.82 -6.78 -14.63
C SER A 351 1.03 -5.46 -14.64
N GLU A 352 0.81 -4.85 -13.47
CA GLU A 352 0.19 -3.52 -13.38
C GLU A 352 1.06 -2.44 -14.05
N THR A 353 2.38 -2.52 -13.84
CA THR A 353 3.37 -1.63 -14.47
C THR A 353 3.25 -1.68 -16.00
N LEU A 354 3.17 -2.89 -16.56
CA LEU A 354 3.10 -3.10 -18.00
C LEU A 354 1.85 -2.50 -18.63
N ILE A 355 0.69 -2.60 -17.97
CA ILE A 355 -0.57 -2.01 -18.47
C ILE A 355 -0.41 -0.49 -18.66
N TYR A 356 0.20 0.18 -17.68
CA TYR A 356 0.41 1.62 -17.76
C TYR A 356 1.40 1.99 -18.86
N ILE A 357 2.53 1.28 -18.95
CA ILE A 357 3.52 1.49 -20.01
C ILE A 357 2.88 1.30 -21.40
N GLN A 358 2.07 0.25 -21.57
CA GLN A 358 1.37 0.01 -22.83
C GLN A 358 0.44 1.17 -23.19
N THR A 359 -0.34 1.62 -22.22
CA THR A 359 -1.31 2.70 -22.42
C THR A 359 -0.64 4.00 -22.85
N GLN A 360 0.49 4.34 -22.24
CA GLN A 360 1.19 5.61 -22.51
C GLN A 360 2.05 5.55 -23.78
N PHE A 361 2.74 4.43 -24.04
CA PHE A 361 3.81 4.37 -25.03
C PHE A 361 3.47 3.58 -26.30
N LEU A 362 2.35 2.83 -26.37
CA LEU A 362 1.97 2.15 -27.62
C LEU A 362 1.35 3.10 -28.65
N ASP A 363 0.69 4.19 -28.23
CA ASP A 363 0.22 5.22 -29.15
C ASP A 363 1.36 6.17 -29.53
N TYR A 364 2.08 5.79 -30.58
CA TYR A 364 3.24 6.54 -31.06
C TYR A 364 2.87 7.92 -31.63
N ASN A 365 1.65 8.10 -32.16
CA ASN A 365 1.23 9.39 -32.68
C ASN A 365 0.99 10.37 -31.55
N PHE A 366 0.31 9.93 -30.49
CA PHE A 366 0.16 10.69 -29.25
C PHE A 366 1.52 11.18 -28.72
N MET A 367 2.50 10.28 -28.64
CA MET A 367 3.83 10.60 -28.15
C MET A 367 4.58 11.61 -29.03
N LYS A 368 4.48 11.48 -30.36
CA LYS A 368 5.06 12.43 -31.30
C LYS A 368 4.44 13.82 -31.19
N ASP A 369 3.12 13.89 -31.07
CA ASP A 369 2.43 15.16 -31.01
C ASP A 369 2.75 15.89 -29.70
N LEU A 370 2.85 15.15 -28.60
CA LEU A 370 3.27 15.68 -27.30
C LEU A 370 4.69 16.30 -27.35
N LEU A 371 5.62 15.65 -28.05
CA LEU A 371 6.97 16.18 -28.24
C LEU A 371 7.00 17.46 -29.10
N LYS A 372 6.18 17.55 -30.15
CA LYS A 372 6.08 18.77 -30.99
C LYS A 372 5.54 19.97 -30.19
N THR A 373 4.58 19.75 -29.29
CA THR A 373 4.04 20.83 -28.45
C THR A 373 5.08 21.42 -27.50
N ASN A 374 6.04 20.63 -27.02
CA ASN A 374 7.12 21.12 -26.17
C ASN A 374 8.20 21.92 -26.92
N GLU A 375 8.41 21.66 -28.22
CA GLU A 375 9.34 22.45 -29.06
C GLU A 375 8.79 23.86 -29.36
N ASN A 376 7.47 24.00 -29.48
CA ASN A 376 6.81 25.28 -29.79
C ASN A 376 6.52 26.16 -28.54
N GLY A 377 6.82 25.67 -27.34
CA GLY A 377 6.66 26.38 -26.05
C GLY A 377 7.98 26.77 -25.38
N ARG A 378 9.11 26.74 -26.12
CA ARG A 378 10.41 27.24 -25.67
C ARG A 378 10.59 28.72 -25.96
#